data_AF-A0AA39WQC7-F1
#
_entry.id   AF-A0AA39WQC7-F1
#
_cell.length_a   1.000
_cell.length_b   1.000
_cell.length_c   1.000
_cell.angle_alpha   90.00
_cell.angle_beta   90.00
_cell.angle_gamma   90.00
#
_symmetry.space_group_name_H-M   'P 1'
#
loop_
_entity.id
_entity.type
_entity.pdbx_description
1 polymer ?
#
loop_
_entity_poly.entity_id
_entity_poly.type
_entity_poly.pdbx_seq_one_letter_code
_entity_poly.pdbx_strand_id
1 'polypeptide(L)'
;MQVHISPSLIQPPIPNTPPPAPALEVVKYLPRHHYPAAFRQTNPWRGPPGTYSDEIDLAWHQIELGAGGIRLTEAEVLELNMTGTEGHPLHKIPEEHGGGYLAMLEVFHQLHCLNSLRMGLWYNYDYYKVLEEVVPRENVITHYDHCIDILRISLMCQADVTPALFYDPLEDPRRRDALPDWSSLHTCREFDAILDWNKNGPRSVRWRDAGPNPAWDPDFPGAEEPFEPETTDEDEQKGGHHHDH
;
A
#
# COMPACT_ATOMS: atom_id res chain seq x y z
N MET A 1 -7.60 -6.35 -50.42
CA MET A 1 -8.17 -6.79 -49.13
C MET A 1 -8.26 -5.54 -48.26
N GLN A 2 -9.43 -4.91 -48.22
CA GLN A 2 -9.68 -3.70 -47.43
C GLN A 2 -9.81 -4.09 -45.96
N VAL A 3 -8.96 -3.53 -45.11
CA VAL A 3 -9.04 -3.69 -43.66
C VAL A 3 -10.09 -2.70 -43.16
N HIS A 4 -11.25 -3.20 -42.75
CA HIS A 4 -12.23 -2.41 -42.00
C HIS A 4 -11.71 -2.25 -40.57
N ILE A 5 -11.28 -1.04 -40.23
CA ILE A 5 -11.04 -0.63 -38.85
C ILE A 5 -12.41 -0.23 -38.29
N SER A 6 -12.91 -0.99 -37.32
CA SER A 6 -14.09 -0.61 -36.54
C SER A 6 -13.85 0.75 -35.89
N PRO A 7 -14.85 1.66 -35.85
CA PRO A 7 -14.73 2.89 -35.09
C PRO A 7 -14.59 2.49 -33.62
N SER A 8 -13.45 2.87 -33.03
CA SER A 8 -13.24 2.83 -31.59
C SER A 8 -14.41 3.55 -30.94
N LEU A 9 -15.18 2.84 -30.13
CA LEU A 9 -16.16 3.45 -29.24
C LEU A 9 -15.36 4.33 -28.29
N ILE A 10 -15.36 5.64 -28.55
CA ILE A 10 -14.78 6.63 -27.66
C ILE A 10 -15.57 6.51 -26.35
N GLN A 11 -14.99 5.81 -25.37
CA GLN A 11 -15.50 5.83 -24.01
C GLN A 11 -15.48 7.31 -23.56
N PRO A 12 -16.55 7.80 -22.89
CA PRO A 12 -16.53 9.14 -22.34
C PRO A 12 -15.29 9.28 -21.44
N PRO A 13 -14.66 10.47 -21.38
CA PRO A 13 -13.50 10.67 -20.52
C PRO A 13 -13.87 10.26 -19.10
N ILE A 14 -13.10 9.33 -18.52
CA ILE A 14 -13.26 8.91 -17.13
C ILE A 14 -13.15 10.19 -16.30
N PRO A 15 -14.14 10.49 -15.44
CA PRO A 15 -14.06 11.65 -14.57
C PRO A 15 -12.78 11.61 -13.74
N ASN A 16 -12.05 12.72 -13.65
CA ASN A 16 -10.91 12.88 -12.72
C ASN A 16 -11.37 12.97 -11.25
N THR A 17 -12.63 12.64 -10.97
CA THR A 17 -13.22 12.66 -9.64
C THR A 17 -13.15 11.27 -9.04
N PRO A 18 -12.82 11.14 -7.74
CA PRO A 18 -12.86 9.85 -7.05
C PRO A 18 -14.20 9.13 -7.25
N PRO A 19 -14.20 7.79 -7.25
CA PRO A 19 -15.42 7.00 -7.26
C PRO A 19 -16.38 7.43 -6.14
N PRO A 20 -17.70 7.34 -6.36
CA PRO A 20 -18.67 7.57 -5.29
C PRO A 20 -18.46 6.49 -4.21
N ALA A 21 -18.41 6.92 -2.94
CA ALA A 21 -18.33 6.01 -1.81
C ALA A 21 -19.22 6.53 -0.66
N PRO A 22 -20.02 5.66 0.00
CA PRO A 22 -20.93 6.10 1.05
C PRO A 22 -20.21 6.78 2.22
N ALA A 23 -19.00 6.30 2.53
CA ALA A 23 -18.19 6.85 3.60
C ALA A 23 -17.62 8.27 3.31
N LEU A 24 -17.78 8.82 2.10
CA LEU A 24 -17.39 10.20 1.81
C LEU A 24 -18.08 11.23 2.71
N GLU A 25 -19.31 10.96 3.16
CA GLU A 25 -20.07 11.89 4.01
C GLU A 25 -19.43 12.08 5.41
N VAL A 26 -18.63 11.11 5.87
CA VAL A 26 -17.97 11.15 7.17
C VAL A 26 -16.48 11.55 7.08
N VAL A 27 -15.93 11.69 5.87
CA VAL A 27 -14.54 12.12 5.68
C VAL A 27 -14.35 13.54 6.21
N LYS A 28 -13.40 13.69 7.13
CA LYS A 28 -13.00 14.96 7.73
C LYS A 28 -11.49 15.10 7.66
N TYR A 29 -11.02 16.31 7.37
CA TYR A 29 -9.59 16.59 7.32
C TYR A 29 -9.10 17.08 8.68
N LEU A 30 -8.08 16.40 9.21
CA LEU A 30 -7.36 16.86 10.39
C LEU A 30 -6.49 18.08 10.04
N PRO A 31 -6.21 18.97 11.01
CA PRO A 31 -5.21 20.02 10.82
C PRO A 31 -3.85 19.45 10.40
N ARG A 32 -3.08 20.25 9.65
CA ARG A 32 -1.72 19.87 9.24
C ARG A 32 -0.87 19.59 10.48
N HIS A 33 -0.24 18.43 10.49
CA HIS A 33 0.67 18.01 11.55
C HIS A 33 1.80 17.19 10.93
N HIS A 34 2.94 17.13 11.62
CA HIS A 34 4.00 16.21 11.25
C HIS A 34 3.63 14.80 11.70
N TYR A 35 3.94 13.81 10.87
CA TYR A 35 3.81 12.42 11.30
C TYR A 35 4.77 12.16 12.47
N PRO A 36 4.28 11.50 13.54
CA PRO A 36 5.19 10.86 14.48
C PRO A 36 5.81 9.68 13.73
N ALA A 37 6.97 9.88 13.12
CA ALA A 37 7.63 8.90 12.25
C ALA A 37 9.14 8.83 12.49
N ALA A 38 9.60 9.11 13.71
CA ALA A 38 11.02 8.97 14.04
C ALA A 38 11.45 7.49 13.97
N PHE A 39 12.63 7.22 13.43
CA PHE A 39 13.09 5.87 13.12
C PHE A 39 13.00 4.92 14.33
N ARG A 40 13.46 5.36 15.50
CA ARG A 40 13.49 4.59 16.76
C ARG A 40 12.32 4.87 17.72
N GLN A 41 11.22 5.48 17.27
CA GLN A 41 10.06 5.71 18.13
C GLN A 41 9.31 4.40 18.46
N THR A 42 8.56 4.41 19.56
CA THR A 42 7.67 3.29 19.96
C THR A 42 6.21 3.72 19.89
N ASN A 43 5.31 2.79 19.56
CA ASN A 43 3.85 3.00 19.59
C ASN A 43 3.12 1.64 19.69
N PRO A 44 1.78 1.60 19.81
CA PRO A 44 1.02 0.35 19.98
C PRO A 44 1.10 -0.66 18.82
N TRP A 45 1.58 -0.25 17.64
CA TRP A 45 1.68 -1.10 16.44
C TRP A 45 3.12 -1.57 16.15
N ARG A 46 4.10 -1.13 16.95
CA ARG A 46 5.54 -1.44 16.79
C ARG A 46 6.06 -2.28 17.94
N GLY A 47 6.88 -3.27 17.62
CA GLY A 47 7.55 -4.11 18.59
C GLY A 47 7.89 -5.49 18.03
N PRO A 48 8.91 -6.15 18.61
CA PRO A 48 9.33 -7.47 18.16
C PRO A 48 8.24 -8.53 18.46
N PRO A 49 8.17 -9.61 17.68
CA PRO A 49 7.34 -10.76 18.02
C PRO A 49 7.77 -11.35 19.38
N GLY A 50 6.81 -11.72 20.22
CA GLY A 50 7.07 -12.22 21.58
C GLY A 50 6.28 -11.48 22.65
N THR A 51 6.94 -11.00 23.71
CA THR A 51 6.33 -10.57 24.99
C THR A 51 5.21 -9.52 24.90
N TYR A 52 5.07 -8.82 23.77
CA TYR A 52 4.04 -7.81 23.50
C TYR A 52 3.18 -8.14 22.25
N SER A 53 3.32 -9.33 21.65
CA SER A 53 2.65 -9.64 20.37
C SER A 53 1.13 -9.57 20.49
N ASP A 54 0.54 -10.02 21.60
CA ASP A 54 -0.92 -10.04 21.74
C ASP A 54 -1.52 -8.63 21.72
N GLU A 55 -0.87 -7.64 22.37
CA GLU A 55 -1.33 -6.25 22.36
C GLU A 55 -1.13 -5.59 21.00
N ILE A 56 0.00 -5.86 20.35
CA ILE A 56 0.32 -5.33 19.01
C ILE A 56 -0.62 -5.95 17.97
N ASP A 57 -0.78 -7.26 17.99
CA ASP A 57 -1.64 -8.00 17.07
C ASP A 57 -3.11 -7.60 17.27
N LEU A 58 -3.54 -7.35 18.52
CA LEU A 58 -4.85 -6.77 18.79
C LEU A 58 -4.97 -5.34 18.25
N ALA A 59 -3.96 -4.50 18.42
CA ALA A 59 -3.96 -3.12 17.91
C ALA A 59 -4.01 -3.08 16.37
N TRP A 60 -3.32 -4.00 15.69
CA TRP A 60 -3.44 -4.20 14.25
C TRP A 60 -4.83 -4.70 13.88
N HIS A 61 -5.29 -5.78 14.53
CA HIS A 61 -6.61 -6.36 14.26
C HIS A 61 -7.72 -5.32 14.32
N GLN A 62 -7.71 -4.43 15.33
CA GLN A 62 -8.70 -3.37 15.48
C GLN A 62 -8.80 -2.42 14.28
N ILE A 63 -7.71 -2.20 13.54
CA ILE A 63 -7.66 -1.24 12.43
C ILE A 63 -7.68 -1.90 11.05
N GLU A 64 -7.66 -3.22 10.95
CA GLU A 64 -7.84 -3.98 9.70
C GLU A 64 -9.15 -4.78 9.75
N LEU A 65 -9.10 -6.04 10.18
CA LEU A 65 -10.26 -6.94 10.15
C LEU A 65 -11.33 -6.60 11.19
N GLY A 66 -10.94 -5.98 12.30
CA GLY A 66 -11.82 -5.52 13.37
C GLY A 66 -12.71 -4.34 12.97
N ALA A 67 -12.41 -3.65 11.85
CA ALA A 67 -13.29 -2.64 11.28
C ALA A 67 -14.58 -3.24 10.68
N GLY A 68 -14.53 -4.52 10.29
CA GLY A 68 -15.67 -5.23 9.71
C GLY A 68 -16.01 -4.83 8.28
N GLY A 69 -17.13 -5.36 7.80
CA GLY A 69 -17.71 -5.01 6.50
C GLY A 69 -18.74 -3.90 6.59
N ILE A 70 -19.05 -3.30 5.44
CA ILE A 70 -20.13 -2.35 5.24
C ILE A 70 -21.20 -2.95 4.33
N ARG A 71 -22.36 -2.30 4.30
CA ARG A 71 -23.45 -2.60 3.38
C ARG A 71 -23.49 -1.56 2.27
N LEU A 72 -23.67 -2.03 1.03
CA LEU A 72 -24.08 -1.21 -0.11
C LEU A 72 -25.50 -1.54 -0.55
N THR A 73 -26.22 -0.52 -1.00
CA THR A 73 -27.48 -0.62 -1.72
C THR A 73 -27.22 -0.98 -3.19
N GLU A 74 -28.27 -1.45 -3.88
CA GLU A 74 -28.18 -1.72 -5.33
C GLU A 74 -27.82 -0.47 -6.14
N ALA A 75 -28.33 0.71 -5.74
CA ALA A 75 -28.01 1.97 -6.40
C ALA A 75 -26.52 2.30 -6.29
N GLU A 76 -25.93 2.16 -5.11
CA GLU A 76 -24.49 2.41 -4.88
C GLU A 76 -23.60 1.43 -5.66
N VAL A 77 -23.99 0.15 -5.76
CA VAL A 77 -23.27 -0.85 -6.57
C VAL A 77 -23.29 -0.47 -8.06
N LEU A 78 -24.43 0.01 -8.57
CA LEU A 78 -24.55 0.47 -9.95
C LEU A 78 -23.71 1.72 -10.22
N GLU A 79 -23.63 2.66 -9.26
CA GLU A 79 -22.78 3.85 -9.37
C GLU A 79 -21.29 3.51 -9.40
N LEU A 80 -20.87 2.44 -8.73
CA LEU A 80 -19.51 1.91 -8.78
C LEU A 80 -19.18 1.17 -10.09
N ASN A 81 -20.16 1.00 -10.99
CA ASN A 81 -20.03 0.23 -12.22
C ASN A 81 -19.51 -1.21 -11.98
N MET A 82 -19.89 -1.80 -10.84
CA MET A 82 -19.55 -3.17 -10.49
C MET A 82 -20.77 -4.08 -10.63
N THR A 83 -20.57 -5.25 -11.24
CA THR A 83 -21.64 -6.24 -11.43
C THR A 83 -21.09 -7.64 -11.25
N GLY A 84 -21.86 -8.52 -10.62
CA GLY A 84 -21.53 -9.95 -10.53
C GLY A 84 -21.74 -10.67 -11.86
N THR A 85 -21.22 -11.90 -11.95
CA THR A 85 -21.44 -12.82 -13.07
C THR A 85 -22.28 -14.02 -12.63
N GLU A 86 -22.70 -14.88 -13.55
CA GLU A 86 -23.47 -16.10 -13.20
C GLU A 86 -22.67 -17.05 -12.28
N GLY A 87 -21.36 -17.20 -12.51
CA GLY A 87 -20.48 -18.03 -11.66
C GLY A 87 -19.97 -17.31 -10.40
N HIS A 88 -20.01 -15.97 -10.40
CA HIS A 88 -19.53 -15.12 -9.32
C HIS A 88 -20.53 -13.97 -9.06
N PRO A 89 -21.75 -14.25 -8.59
CA PRO A 89 -22.69 -13.21 -8.22
C PRO A 89 -22.15 -12.42 -7.02
N LEU A 90 -22.49 -11.13 -6.95
CA LEU A 90 -22.14 -10.33 -5.77
C LEU A 90 -22.82 -10.88 -4.52
N HIS A 91 -22.07 -10.93 -3.42
CA HIS A 91 -22.52 -11.47 -2.16
C HIS A 91 -23.60 -10.57 -1.54
N LYS A 92 -24.77 -11.17 -1.29
CA LYS A 92 -25.90 -10.50 -0.64
C LYS A 92 -25.94 -10.83 0.85
N ILE A 93 -26.07 -9.79 1.66
CA ILE A 93 -26.30 -9.92 3.10
C ILE A 93 -27.73 -10.46 3.32
N PRO A 94 -27.95 -11.42 4.24
CA PRO A 94 -29.29 -11.93 4.54
C PRO A 94 -30.28 -10.82 4.92
N GLU A 95 -31.56 -10.96 4.52
CA GLU A 95 -32.60 -9.95 4.76
C GLU A 95 -32.89 -9.77 6.26
N GLU A 96 -32.78 -10.84 7.07
CA GLU A 96 -32.88 -10.77 8.54
C GLU A 96 -31.74 -9.98 9.18
N HIS A 97 -30.64 -9.78 8.46
CA HIS A 97 -29.52 -8.91 8.84
C HIS A 97 -29.59 -7.54 8.15
N GLY A 98 -30.63 -7.29 7.33
CA GLY A 98 -30.97 -6.01 6.72
C GLY A 98 -30.67 -5.89 5.22
N GLY A 99 -30.28 -6.98 4.55
CA GLY A 99 -30.16 -7.02 3.09
C GLY A 99 -28.98 -6.21 2.53
N GLY A 100 -28.96 -6.06 1.20
CA GLY A 100 -27.92 -5.33 0.46
C GLY A 100 -26.69 -6.18 0.12
N TYR A 101 -25.62 -5.50 -0.32
CA TYR A 101 -24.38 -6.13 -0.77
C TYR A 101 -23.26 -5.92 0.24
N LEU A 102 -22.48 -6.98 0.48
CA LEU A 102 -21.33 -6.89 1.37
C LEU A 102 -20.16 -6.19 0.66
N ALA A 103 -19.59 -5.21 1.33
CA ALA A 103 -18.35 -4.55 0.91
C ALA A 103 -17.40 -4.33 2.09
N MET A 104 -16.17 -3.92 1.80
CA MET A 104 -15.16 -3.45 2.75
C MET A 104 -14.51 -2.19 2.19
N LEU A 105 -14.14 -1.22 3.05
CA LEU A 105 -13.38 -0.05 2.58
C LEU A 105 -11.92 -0.44 2.29
N GLU A 106 -11.37 0.08 1.19
CA GLU A 106 -10.00 -0.23 0.74
C GLU A 106 -8.92 0.04 1.79
N VAL A 107 -9.04 1.10 2.60
CA VAL A 107 -8.08 1.37 3.69
C VAL A 107 -7.90 0.18 4.64
N PHE A 108 -8.98 -0.55 4.95
CA PHE A 108 -8.92 -1.68 5.88
C PHE A 108 -8.33 -2.93 5.22
N HIS A 109 -8.59 -3.12 3.92
CA HIS A 109 -7.92 -4.15 3.13
C HIS A 109 -6.42 -3.87 2.98
N GLN A 110 -6.03 -2.63 2.69
CA GLN A 110 -4.62 -2.21 2.60
C GLN A 110 -3.88 -2.41 3.93
N LEU A 111 -4.51 -2.04 5.05
CA LEU A 111 -3.98 -2.30 6.38
C LEU A 111 -3.88 -3.80 6.68
N HIS A 112 -4.84 -4.60 6.23
CA HIS A 112 -4.80 -6.06 6.35
C HIS A 112 -3.62 -6.69 5.59
N CYS A 113 -3.41 -6.26 4.34
CA CYS A 113 -2.27 -6.69 3.55
C CYS A 113 -0.95 -6.29 4.23
N LEU A 114 -0.85 -5.05 4.71
CA LEU A 114 0.35 -4.57 5.40
C LEU A 114 0.64 -5.37 6.68
N ASN A 115 -0.38 -5.69 7.47
CA ASN A 115 -0.25 -6.54 8.66
C ASN A 115 0.16 -7.98 8.30
N SER A 116 -0.39 -8.52 7.22
CA SER A 116 -0.01 -9.84 6.70
C SER A 116 1.45 -9.87 6.26
N LEU A 117 1.93 -8.81 5.61
CA LEU A 117 3.35 -8.64 5.27
C LEU A 117 4.20 -8.53 6.54
N ARG A 118 3.80 -7.73 7.54
CA ARG A 118 4.48 -7.62 8.84
C ARG A 118 4.66 -9.00 9.49
N MET A 119 3.60 -9.81 9.55
CA MET A 119 3.65 -11.16 10.12
C MET A 119 4.44 -12.14 9.24
N GLY A 120 4.50 -11.89 7.92
CA GLY A 120 5.15 -12.73 6.92
C GLY A 120 6.63 -12.41 6.64
N LEU A 121 7.22 -11.39 7.29
CA LEU A 121 8.60 -10.96 7.04
C LEU A 121 9.64 -12.09 7.18
N TRP A 122 9.35 -13.14 7.95
CA TRP A 122 10.24 -14.29 8.11
C TRP A 122 10.36 -15.16 6.84
N TYR A 123 9.38 -15.13 5.93
CA TYR A 123 9.28 -16.08 4.80
C TYR A 123 10.49 -16.03 3.86
N ASN A 124 11.05 -14.85 3.61
CA ASN A 124 12.25 -14.67 2.77
C ASN A 124 13.48 -14.22 3.57
N TYR A 125 13.34 -14.03 4.88
CA TYR A 125 14.40 -13.44 5.70
C TYR A 125 15.70 -14.22 5.62
N ASP A 126 15.66 -15.55 5.66
CA ASP A 126 16.87 -16.38 5.61
C ASP A 126 17.66 -16.24 4.30
N TYR A 127 16.98 -15.93 3.19
CA TYR A 127 17.61 -15.72 1.89
C TYR A 127 18.16 -14.30 1.73
N TYR A 128 17.46 -13.28 2.24
CA TYR A 128 17.91 -11.89 2.09
C TYR A 128 18.85 -11.44 3.22
N LYS A 129 18.80 -12.05 4.41
CA LYS A 129 19.75 -11.77 5.50
C LYS A 129 21.21 -12.03 5.10
N VAL A 130 21.46 -12.93 4.14
CA VAL A 130 22.83 -13.20 3.65
C VAL A 130 23.37 -12.06 2.78
N LEU A 131 22.49 -11.21 2.25
CA LEU A 131 22.89 -9.95 1.60
C LEU A 131 23.17 -8.84 2.64
N GLU A 132 22.72 -9.03 3.87
CA GLU A 132 22.83 -8.09 5.00
C GLU A 132 23.84 -8.57 6.05
N GLU A 133 24.82 -9.42 5.70
CA GLU A 133 25.72 -10.14 6.65
C GLU A 133 26.49 -9.24 7.64
N VAL A 134 26.50 -7.93 7.42
CA VAL A 134 27.21 -6.93 8.24
C VAL A 134 26.28 -6.11 9.15
N VAL A 135 24.95 -6.25 9.04
CA VAL A 135 23.98 -5.42 9.78
C VAL A 135 23.54 -6.12 11.08
N PRO A 136 23.66 -5.46 12.25
CA PRO A 136 23.15 -6.01 13.49
C PRO A 136 21.64 -6.30 13.42
N ARG A 137 21.21 -7.46 13.93
CA ARG A 137 19.82 -7.94 13.86
C ARG A 137 18.81 -6.92 14.41
N GLU A 138 19.18 -6.22 15.48
CA GLU A 138 18.34 -5.18 16.09
C GLU A 138 18.09 -4.00 15.17
N ASN A 139 19.06 -3.64 14.31
CA ASN A 139 18.89 -2.58 13.33
C ASN A 139 17.92 -3.01 12.23
N VAL A 140 18.03 -4.27 11.77
CA VAL A 140 17.11 -4.84 10.78
C VAL A 140 15.67 -4.86 11.29
N ILE A 141 15.46 -5.34 12.52
CA ILE A 141 14.13 -5.35 13.16
C ILE A 141 13.59 -3.92 13.29
N THR A 142 14.42 -2.99 13.76
CA THR A 142 14.01 -1.58 13.92
C THR A 142 13.64 -0.95 12.57
N HIS A 143 14.38 -1.27 11.51
CA HIS A 143 14.15 -0.77 10.16
C HIS A 143 12.83 -1.29 9.61
N TYR A 144 12.57 -2.59 9.67
CA TYR A 144 11.29 -3.13 9.22
C TYR A 144 10.10 -2.61 10.03
N ASP A 145 10.21 -2.53 11.36
CA ASP A 145 9.15 -1.95 12.19
C ASP A 145 8.86 -0.49 11.82
N HIS A 146 9.91 0.29 11.54
CA HIS A 146 9.76 1.68 11.09
C HIS A 146 9.09 1.77 9.71
N CYS A 147 9.53 0.95 8.76
CA CYS A 147 8.99 0.92 7.40
C CYS A 147 7.53 0.46 7.35
N ILE A 148 7.16 -0.53 8.16
CA ILE A 148 5.76 -0.94 8.30
C ILE A 148 4.93 0.20 8.91
N ASP A 149 5.43 0.87 9.95
CA ASP A 149 4.70 1.94 10.63
C ASP A 149 4.52 3.20 9.76
N ILE A 150 5.52 3.60 8.97
CA ILE A 150 5.38 4.74 8.04
C ILE A 150 4.33 4.45 6.96
N LEU A 151 4.28 3.21 6.45
CA LEU A 151 3.26 2.79 5.50
C LEU A 151 1.87 2.79 6.15
N ARG A 152 1.74 2.26 7.37
CA ARG A 152 0.49 2.32 8.16
C ARG A 152 0.00 3.76 8.33
N ILE A 153 0.88 4.69 8.70
CA ILE A 153 0.56 6.12 8.84
C ILE A 153 0.09 6.70 7.50
N SER A 154 0.77 6.39 6.40
CA SER A 154 0.39 6.87 5.06
C SER A 154 -0.99 6.35 4.65
N LEU A 155 -1.24 5.05 4.82
CA LEU A 155 -2.53 4.42 4.51
C LEU A 155 -3.66 5.03 5.33
N MET A 156 -3.44 5.27 6.64
CA MET A 156 -4.43 5.93 7.49
C MET A 156 -4.61 7.42 7.19
N CYS A 157 -3.59 8.10 6.70
CA CYS A 157 -3.72 9.51 6.31
C CYS A 157 -4.44 9.66 4.96
N GLN A 158 -4.20 8.75 4.01
CA GLN A 158 -4.90 8.73 2.73
C GLN A 158 -6.33 8.21 2.90
N ALA A 159 -6.50 7.20 3.76
CA ALA A 159 -7.76 6.56 4.14
C ALA A 159 -8.71 6.37 2.95
N ASP A 160 -8.30 5.53 2.01
CA ASP A 160 -9.13 5.23 0.84
C ASP A 160 -10.46 4.58 1.28
N VAL A 161 -11.55 5.30 1.05
CA VAL A 161 -12.91 4.89 1.40
C VAL A 161 -13.64 4.25 0.22
N THR A 162 -12.95 3.95 -0.88
CA THR A 162 -13.54 3.21 -2.00
C THR A 162 -14.01 1.82 -1.50
N PRO A 163 -15.23 1.39 -1.81
CA PRO A 163 -15.69 0.05 -1.43
C PRO A 163 -15.14 -1.03 -2.37
N ALA A 164 -14.59 -2.09 -1.79
CA ALA A 164 -14.36 -3.38 -2.44
C ALA A 164 -15.54 -4.33 -2.15
N LEU A 165 -16.13 -4.91 -3.19
CA LEU A 165 -17.27 -5.81 -3.08
C LEU A 165 -16.83 -7.26 -2.84
N PHE A 166 -17.80 -8.11 -2.50
CA PHE A 166 -17.59 -9.55 -2.36
C PHE A 166 -18.45 -10.32 -3.36
N TYR A 167 -18.00 -11.51 -3.76
CA TYR A 167 -18.73 -12.42 -4.63
C TYR A 167 -18.76 -13.84 -4.07
N ASP A 168 -19.77 -14.61 -4.46
CA ASP A 168 -19.90 -16.03 -4.11
C ASP A 168 -19.35 -16.91 -5.24
N PRO A 169 -18.27 -17.70 -5.03
CA PRO A 169 -17.73 -18.58 -6.05
C PRO A 169 -18.57 -19.84 -6.20
N LEU A 170 -19.67 -19.76 -6.97
CA LEU A 170 -20.64 -20.87 -7.11
C LEU A 170 -20.03 -22.14 -7.72
N GLU A 171 -18.89 -22.00 -8.41
CA GLU A 171 -18.15 -23.12 -9.01
C GLU A 171 -17.31 -23.91 -7.99
N ASP A 172 -17.04 -23.38 -6.78
CA ASP A 172 -16.34 -24.10 -5.71
C ASP A 172 -17.23 -24.34 -4.48
N PRO A 173 -18.04 -25.42 -4.48
CA PRO A 173 -18.98 -25.70 -3.40
C PRO A 173 -18.32 -26.08 -2.05
N ARG A 174 -17.00 -26.19 -2.00
CA ARG A 174 -16.25 -26.42 -0.74
C ARG A 174 -16.00 -25.12 0.02
N ARG A 175 -16.12 -23.99 -0.66
CA ARG A 175 -15.90 -22.68 -0.07
C ARG A 175 -17.18 -22.24 0.65
N ARG A 176 -17.05 -21.93 1.96
CA ARG A 176 -18.15 -21.39 2.76
C ARG A 176 -18.30 -19.87 2.60
N ASP A 177 -17.18 -19.17 2.58
CA ASP A 177 -17.14 -17.71 2.69
C ASP A 177 -16.98 -17.05 1.33
N ALA A 178 -17.69 -15.95 1.12
CA ALA A 178 -17.54 -15.08 -0.05
C ALA A 178 -16.08 -14.62 -0.20
N LEU A 179 -15.71 -14.31 -1.44
CA LEU A 179 -14.39 -13.81 -1.78
C LEU A 179 -14.46 -12.32 -2.10
N PRO A 180 -13.49 -11.52 -1.64
CA PRO A 180 -13.41 -10.12 -2.01
C PRO A 180 -13.00 -9.98 -3.48
N ASP A 181 -13.60 -9.01 -4.16
CA ASP A 181 -13.16 -8.49 -5.44
C ASP A 181 -12.42 -7.16 -5.21
N TRP A 182 -11.09 -7.22 -5.31
CA TRP A 182 -10.22 -6.07 -5.15
C TRP A 182 -10.10 -5.22 -6.42
N SER A 183 -10.86 -5.53 -7.46
CA SER A 183 -10.92 -4.79 -8.72
C SER A 183 -11.90 -3.61 -8.63
N SER A 184 -11.89 -2.92 -7.50
CA SER A 184 -12.74 -1.75 -7.26
C SER A 184 -12.35 -0.60 -8.19
N LEU A 185 -13.31 0.29 -8.46
CA LEU A 185 -13.06 1.46 -9.31
C LEU A 185 -12.14 2.44 -8.56
N HIS A 186 -11.09 2.97 -9.21
CA HIS A 186 -10.13 3.89 -8.58
C HIS A 186 -9.80 5.09 -9.46
N THR A 187 -9.48 6.22 -8.83
CA THR A 187 -8.85 7.37 -9.51
C THR A 187 -7.41 7.52 -9.01
N CYS A 188 -6.46 7.15 -9.84
CA CYS A 188 -5.03 7.22 -9.51
C CYS A 188 -4.42 8.56 -9.88
N ARG A 189 -3.37 8.96 -9.14
CA ARG A 189 -2.46 10.00 -9.62
C ARG A 189 -1.62 9.41 -10.76
N GLU A 190 -1.30 10.22 -11.76
CA GLU A 190 -0.45 9.76 -12.86
C GLU A 190 0.99 9.62 -12.36
N PHE A 191 1.40 8.37 -12.09
CA PHE A 191 2.69 8.08 -11.47
C PHE A 191 3.87 8.44 -12.38
N ASP A 192 3.75 8.22 -13.69
CA ASP A 192 4.83 8.47 -14.63
C ASP A 192 5.18 9.96 -14.73
N ALA A 193 4.19 10.86 -14.79
CA ALA A 193 4.46 12.30 -14.68
C ALA A 193 5.12 12.71 -13.36
N ILE A 194 4.75 12.11 -12.23
CA ILE A 194 5.42 12.38 -10.94
C ILE A 194 6.87 11.89 -10.98
N LEU A 195 7.08 10.69 -11.52
CA LEU A 195 8.40 10.08 -11.66
C LEU A 195 9.31 10.90 -12.57
N ASP A 196 8.81 11.34 -13.73
CA ASP A 196 9.52 12.20 -14.68
C ASP A 196 9.85 13.57 -14.05
N TRP A 197 8.88 14.20 -13.39
CA TRP A 197 9.09 15.47 -12.69
C TRP A 197 10.21 15.37 -11.65
N ASN A 198 10.29 14.25 -10.91
CA ASN A 198 11.34 14.01 -9.91
C ASN A 198 12.71 13.74 -10.56
N LYS A 199 12.75 12.91 -11.60
CA LYS A 199 14.01 12.48 -12.25
C LYS A 199 14.62 13.55 -13.14
N ASN A 200 13.80 14.23 -13.95
CA ASN A 200 14.24 15.07 -15.06
C ASN A 200 13.92 16.55 -14.87
N GLY A 201 13.23 16.91 -13.77
CA GLY A 201 12.91 18.29 -13.46
C GLY A 201 14.11 19.11 -12.99
N PRO A 202 14.00 20.46 -12.97
CA PRO A 202 15.09 21.36 -12.53
C PRO A 202 15.42 21.27 -11.03
N ARG A 203 14.69 20.45 -10.27
CA ARG A 203 14.91 20.18 -8.85
C ARG A 203 15.47 18.78 -8.59
N SER A 204 15.75 18.00 -9.64
CA SER A 204 16.35 16.69 -9.52
C SER A 204 17.74 16.80 -8.90
N VAL A 205 17.98 15.96 -7.90
CA VAL A 205 19.29 15.81 -7.24
C VAL A 205 19.60 14.33 -7.23
N ARG A 206 20.76 13.95 -7.77
CA ARG A 206 21.25 12.57 -7.66
C ARG A 206 21.66 12.32 -6.21
N TRP A 207 21.39 11.15 -5.65
CA TRP A 207 21.74 10.83 -4.26
C TRP A 207 23.22 11.08 -3.94
N ARG A 208 24.13 10.80 -4.89
CA ARG A 208 25.56 11.09 -4.76
C ARG A 208 25.92 12.59 -4.74
N ASP A 209 25.09 13.43 -5.36
CA ASP A 209 25.28 14.89 -5.40
C ASP A 209 24.66 15.58 -4.17
N ALA A 210 23.93 14.85 -3.32
CA ALA A 210 23.32 15.41 -2.10
C ALA A 210 24.36 15.90 -1.08
N GLY A 211 25.60 15.40 -1.21
CA GLY A 211 26.70 15.67 -0.29
C GLY A 211 26.59 14.84 0.99
N PRO A 212 27.73 14.64 1.70
CA PRO A 212 27.72 13.93 2.97
C PRO A 212 27.03 14.77 4.06
N ASN A 213 26.58 14.10 5.12
CA ASN A 213 26.16 14.77 6.35
C ASN A 213 27.28 15.73 6.84
N PRO A 214 27.02 17.00 7.18
CA PRO A 214 28.04 17.93 7.66
C PRO A 214 28.84 17.49 8.90
N ALA A 215 28.31 16.51 9.66
CA ALA A 215 28.99 15.92 10.81
C ALA A 215 29.78 14.64 10.50
N TRP A 216 29.72 14.13 9.26
CA TRP A 216 30.49 12.96 8.85
C TRP A 216 31.98 13.32 8.73
N ASP A 217 32.82 12.45 9.29
CA ASP A 217 34.28 12.59 9.32
C ASP A 217 34.89 11.28 8.81
N PRO A 218 35.48 11.25 7.60
CA PRO A 218 36.07 10.04 7.04
C PRO A 218 37.29 9.54 7.81
N ASP A 219 37.93 10.39 8.63
CA ASP A 219 39.09 9.99 9.43
C ASP A 219 38.68 9.22 10.70
N PHE A 220 37.37 9.16 11.00
CA PHE A 220 36.87 8.44 12.16
C PHE A 220 36.90 6.91 11.95
N PRO A 221 37.39 6.12 12.92
CA PRO A 221 37.44 4.66 12.77
C PRO A 221 36.05 4.06 12.51
N GLY A 222 35.90 3.37 11.37
CA GLY A 222 34.65 2.74 10.95
C GLY A 222 33.64 3.68 10.30
N ALA A 223 34.05 4.89 9.89
CA ALA A 223 33.24 5.76 9.06
C ALA A 223 32.90 5.10 7.72
N GLU A 224 31.70 5.39 7.20
CA GLU A 224 31.29 5.00 5.85
C GLU A 224 32.20 5.66 4.81
N GLU A 225 32.52 4.97 3.72
CA GLU A 225 33.34 5.50 2.63
C GLU A 225 32.55 6.54 1.80
N PRO A 226 33.20 7.57 1.25
CA PRO A 226 32.55 8.51 0.34
C PRO A 226 32.09 7.80 -0.94
N PHE A 227 30.96 8.25 -1.51
CA PHE A 227 30.51 7.78 -2.81
C PHE A 227 31.59 7.99 -3.88
N GLU A 228 31.83 6.97 -4.70
CA GLU A 228 32.76 7.10 -5.82
C GLU A 228 32.26 8.14 -6.85
N PRO A 229 33.15 9.00 -7.39
CA PRO A 229 32.79 9.91 -8.49
C PRO A 229 32.39 9.10 -9.72
N GLU A 230 31.24 9.42 -10.31
CA GLU A 230 30.79 8.76 -11.53
C GLU A 230 31.65 9.20 -12.73
N THR A 231 32.22 8.25 -13.49
CA THR A 231 32.78 8.53 -14.80
C THR A 231 31.66 8.74 -15.82
N THR A 232 31.83 9.67 -16.75
CA THR A 232 30.79 10.08 -17.70
C THR A 232 30.23 8.92 -18.55
N ASP A 233 28.90 8.84 -18.58
CA ASP A 233 28.01 8.34 -19.64
C ASP A 233 27.86 6.82 -19.92
N GLU A 234 28.56 5.89 -19.25
CA GLU A 234 28.41 4.45 -19.57
C GLU A 234 27.64 3.58 -18.56
N ASP A 235 27.33 4.06 -17.35
CA ASP A 235 26.67 3.23 -16.31
C ASP A 235 25.14 3.42 -16.20
N GLU A 236 24.51 4.32 -16.97
CA GLU A 236 23.04 4.48 -16.97
C GLU A 236 22.29 3.20 -17.41
N GLN A 237 22.95 2.26 -18.07
CA GLN A 237 22.36 0.98 -18.50
C GLN A 237 22.44 -0.14 -17.46
N LYS A 238 23.22 0.02 -16.39
CA LYS A 238 23.23 -0.94 -15.29
C LYS A 238 22.35 -0.38 -14.19
N GLY A 239 21.08 -0.79 -14.19
CA GLY A 239 20.11 -0.52 -13.14
C GLY A 239 20.53 -1.12 -11.79
N GLY A 240 21.60 -0.60 -11.20
CA GLY A 240 22.03 -0.86 -9.85
C GLY A 240 21.12 -0.10 -8.91
N HIS A 241 20.14 -0.79 -8.34
CA HIS A 241 19.52 -0.34 -7.10
C HIS A 241 20.60 -0.35 -6.01
N HIS A 242 21.29 0.76 -5.82
CA HIS A 242 22.11 1.00 -4.63
C HIS A 242 21.15 1.23 -3.46
N HIS A 243 20.72 0.13 -2.85
CA HIS A 243 20.33 0.09 -1.45
C HIS A 243 21.58 -0.31 -0.68
N ASP A 244 22.51 0.62 -0.51
CA ASP A 244 23.53 0.47 0.52
C ASP A 244 22.99 1.10 1.81
N HIS A 245 23.01 0.27 2.85
CA HIS A 245 22.76 0.48 4.29
C HIS A 245 21.45 -0.08 4.86
#